data_AF-A0A519BJY0-F1
#
_entry.id   AF-A0A519BJY0-F1
#
_cell.length_a   1.000
_cell.length_b   1.000
_cell.length_c   1.000
_cell.angle_alpha   90.00
_cell.angle_beta   90.00
_cell.angle_gamma   90.00
#
_symmetry.space_group_name_H-M   'P 1'
#
loop_
_entity.id
_entity.type
_entity.pdbx_description
1 polymer ?
#
loop_
_entity_poly.entity_id
_entity_poly.type
_entity_poly.pdbx_seq_one_letter_code
_entity_poly.pdbx_strand_id
1 'polypeptide(L)'
;MNQSNKFKDTEEEIYMFKELEKGNFKSLPDVENEKNRIKKIMGDNFYSEKKIINIRLLKRDLEKIKAIAIKEGIPYQVLIRSVIHKYVEGNL
;
A
#
# COMPACT_ATOMS: atom_id res chain seq x y z
N MET A 1 -6.44 26.50 -14.37
CA MET A 1 -6.86 25.28 -15.08
C MET A 1 -6.60 24.09 -14.17
N ASN A 2 -7.68 23.61 -13.55
CA ASN A 2 -7.64 22.53 -12.57
C ASN A 2 -7.49 21.19 -13.29
N GLN A 3 -6.38 20.51 -13.08
CA GLN A 3 -6.34 19.05 -13.21
C GLN A 3 -5.82 18.49 -11.90
N SER A 4 -6.78 18.21 -11.02
CA SER A 4 -6.64 17.32 -9.88
C SER A 4 -6.11 15.99 -10.40
N ASN A 5 -4.81 15.75 -10.19
CA ASN A 5 -4.17 14.47 -10.49
C ASN A 5 -4.67 13.46 -9.45
N LYS A 6 -5.91 12.98 -9.66
CA LYS A 6 -6.50 11.88 -8.92
C LYS A 6 -5.60 10.68 -9.20
N PHE A 7 -4.99 10.12 -8.16
CA PHE A 7 -4.36 8.80 -8.25
C PHE A 7 -5.41 7.88 -8.88
N LYS A 8 -5.19 7.47 -10.13
CA LYS A 8 -6.13 6.62 -10.84
C LYS A 8 -5.75 5.20 -10.45
N ASP A 9 -6.54 4.64 -9.54
CA ASP A 9 -6.42 3.24 -9.17
C ASP A 9 -6.44 2.38 -10.44
N THR A 10 -5.56 1.40 -10.50
CA THR A 10 -5.51 0.46 -11.61
C THR A 10 -6.79 -0.37 -11.65
N GLU A 11 -7.12 -0.94 -12.82
CA GLU A 11 -8.33 -1.78 -12.95
C GLU A 11 -8.29 -2.98 -11.98
N GLU A 12 -7.09 -3.52 -11.71
CA GLU A 12 -6.87 -4.57 -10.71
C GLU A 12 -7.24 -4.10 -9.29
N GLU A 13 -6.86 -2.88 -8.91
CA GLU A 13 -7.17 -2.32 -7.59
C GLU A 13 -8.67 -2.02 -7.44
N ILE A 14 -9.28 -1.44 -8.47
CA ILE A 14 -10.72 -1.18 -8.51
C ILE A 14 -11.50 -2.50 -8.37
N TYR A 15 -11.04 -3.56 -9.04
CA TYR A 15 -11.61 -4.89 -8.90
C TYR A 15 -11.47 -5.43 -7.47
N MET A 16 -10.29 -5.29 -6.87
CA MET A 16 -10.04 -5.74 -5.50
C MET A 16 -10.92 -5.00 -4.47
N PHE A 17 -11.13 -3.70 -4.63
CA PHE A 17 -12.04 -2.92 -3.77
C PHE A 17 -13.50 -3.37 -3.91
N LYS A 18 -13.96 -3.64 -5.14
CA LYS A 18 -15.31 -4.16 -5.38
C LYS A 18 -15.51 -5.53 -4.76
N GLU A 19 -14.50 -6.39 -4.79
CA GLU A 19 -14.57 -7.68 -4.10
C GLU A 19 -14.62 -7.48 -2.59
N LEU A 20 -13.77 -6.60 -2.01
CA LEU A 20 -13.80 -6.25 -0.58
C LEU A 20 -15.18 -5.79 -0.11
N GLU A 21 -15.87 -4.94 -0.88
CA GLU A 21 -17.22 -4.45 -0.57
C GLU A 21 -18.29 -5.56 -0.54
N LYS A 22 -18.07 -6.68 -1.24
CA LYS A 22 -19.00 -7.83 -1.22
C LYS A 22 -18.95 -8.63 0.09
N GLY A 23 -18.00 -8.35 1.00
CA GLY A 23 -18.00 -8.89 2.35
C GLY A 23 -17.64 -10.37 2.48
N ASN A 24 -17.09 -11.00 1.44
CA ASN A 24 -16.78 -12.44 1.40
C ASN A 24 -15.44 -12.82 2.08
N PHE A 25 -14.80 -11.92 2.82
CA PHE A 25 -13.48 -12.15 3.41
C PHE A 25 -13.59 -12.72 4.82
N LYS A 26 -12.77 -13.74 5.12
CA LYS A 26 -12.63 -14.28 6.47
C LYS A 26 -11.64 -13.42 7.26
N SER A 27 -11.97 -13.13 8.51
CA SER A 27 -11.09 -12.38 9.41
C SER A 27 -9.80 -13.16 9.66
N LEU A 28 -8.68 -12.43 9.74
CA LEU A 28 -7.38 -13.02 10.08
C LEU A 28 -7.38 -13.51 11.55
N PRO A 29 -6.63 -14.57 11.88
CA PRO A 29 -6.58 -15.14 13.22
C PRO A 29 -5.89 -14.28 14.30
N ASP A 30 -5.45 -13.05 14.00
CA ASP A 30 -4.86 -12.12 14.96
C ASP A 30 -5.02 -10.66 14.50
N VAL A 31 -6.27 -10.18 14.52
CA VAL A 31 -6.64 -8.88 13.95
C VAL A 31 -5.98 -7.71 14.68
N GLU A 32 -5.77 -7.82 16.00
CA GLU A 32 -5.29 -6.71 16.82
C GLU A 32 -3.81 -6.44 16.60
N ASN A 33 -2.97 -7.48 16.54
CA ASN A 33 -1.56 -7.33 16.20
C ASN A 33 -1.37 -6.82 14.76
N GLU A 34 -2.18 -7.30 13.82
CA GLU A 34 -2.11 -6.85 12.43
C GLU A 34 -2.55 -5.39 12.28
N LYS A 35 -3.59 -4.95 13.01
CA LYS A 35 -3.96 -3.54 13.08
C LYS A 35 -2.84 -2.67 13.62
N ASN A 36 -2.16 -3.09 14.68
CA ASN A 36 -1.06 -2.32 15.27
C ASN A 36 0.15 -2.26 14.33
N ARG A 37 0.45 -3.36 13.62
CA ARG A 37 1.47 -3.40 12.57
C ARG A 37 1.14 -2.41 11.44
N ILE A 38 -0.09 -2.45 10.92
CA ILE A 38 -0.54 -1.55 9.84
C ILE A 38 -0.51 -0.10 10.30
N LYS A 39 -0.98 0.21 11.52
CA LYS A 39 -0.89 1.56 12.10
C LYS A 39 0.54 2.05 12.19
N LYS A 40 1.49 1.20 12.60
CA LYS A 40 2.93 1.55 12.64
C LYS A 40 3.48 1.83 11.24
N ILE A 41 3.07 1.05 10.24
CA ILE A 41 3.42 1.29 8.82
C ILE A 41 2.82 2.61 8.31
N MET A 42 1.61 2.94 8.76
CA MET A 42 0.85 4.13 8.39
C MET A 42 1.05 5.32 9.34
N GLY A 43 2.05 5.29 10.22
CA GLY A 43 2.23 6.28 11.30
C GLY A 43 2.23 7.75 10.85
N ASP A 44 2.14 8.64 11.85
CA ASP A 44 1.82 10.10 11.85
C ASP A 44 2.24 10.94 10.61
N ASN A 45 3.29 10.55 9.91
CA ASN A 45 3.73 11.14 8.64
C ASN A 45 2.85 10.78 7.42
N PHE A 46 1.75 10.04 7.56
CA PHE A 46 0.76 9.87 6.48
C PHE A 46 -0.04 11.15 6.19
N TYR A 47 -0.06 12.09 7.13
CA TYR A 47 -0.83 13.34 7.07
C TYR A 47 0.01 14.57 6.65
N SER A 48 1.31 14.41 6.41
CA SER A 48 2.18 15.48 5.90
C SER A 48 2.02 15.70 4.39
N GLU A 49 2.62 16.80 3.90
CA GLU A 49 2.62 17.15 2.47
C GLU A 49 3.21 16.01 1.61
N LYS A 50 2.42 15.52 0.65
CA LYS A 50 2.82 14.41 -0.24
C LYS A 50 3.27 14.96 -1.58
N LYS A 51 4.44 14.53 -2.03
CA LYS A 51 4.93 14.78 -3.40
C LYS A 51 4.82 13.51 -4.23
N ILE A 52 4.21 13.64 -5.42
CA ILE A 52 4.12 12.55 -6.40
C ILE A 52 5.46 12.45 -7.12
N ILE A 53 6.02 11.25 -7.20
CA ILE A 53 7.25 10.96 -7.94
C ILE A 53 7.02 9.75 -8.87
N ASN A 54 7.58 9.81 -10.08
CA ASN A 54 7.55 8.69 -11.03
C ASN A 54 8.85 7.89 -10.89
N ILE A 55 8.74 6.58 -10.62
CA ILE A 55 9.87 5.67 -10.47
C ILE A 55 9.80 4.62 -11.58
N ARG A 56 10.93 4.34 -12.24
CA ARG A 56 11.04 3.19 -13.13
C ARG A 56 11.47 1.97 -12.33
N LEU A 57 10.72 0.88 -12.44
CA LEU A 57 11.03 -0.41 -11.83
C LEU A 57 11.10 -1.48 -12.90
N LEU A 58 11.91 -2.51 -12.67
CA LEU A 58 11.86 -3.71 -13.50
C LEU A 58 10.50 -4.39 -13.29
N LYS A 59 9.89 -4.87 -14.38
CA LYS A 59 8.60 -5.58 -14.32
C LYS A 59 8.64 -6.74 -13.32
N ARG A 60 9.74 -7.53 -13.35
CA ARG A 60 9.96 -8.65 -12.44
C ARG A 60 9.94 -8.23 -10.95
N ASP A 61 10.47 -7.05 -10.63
CA ASP A 61 10.52 -6.60 -9.25
C ASP A 61 9.15 -6.06 -8.81
N LEU A 62 8.42 -5.38 -9.69
CA LEU A 62 7.04 -4.97 -9.42
C LEU A 62 6.14 -6.19 -9.12
N GLU A 63 6.25 -7.27 -9.89
CA GLU A 63 5.49 -8.51 -9.64
C GLU A 63 5.82 -9.13 -8.27
N LYS A 64 7.11 -9.13 -7.88
CA LYS A 64 7.51 -9.61 -6.54
C LYS A 64 6.96 -8.72 -5.43
N ILE A 65 7.00 -7.40 -5.62
CA ILE A 65 6.44 -6.44 -4.65
C ILE A 65 4.94 -6.67 -4.51
N LYS A 66 4.21 -6.85 -5.62
CA LYS A 66 2.78 -7.20 -5.59
C LYS A 66 2.52 -8.49 -4.82
N ALA A 67 3.32 -9.54 -5.05
CA ALA A 67 3.19 -10.80 -4.33
C ALA A 67 3.42 -10.66 -2.83
N ILE A 68 4.43 -9.88 -2.43
CA ILE A 68 4.71 -9.59 -1.01
C ILE A 68 3.55 -8.79 -0.40
N ALA A 69 3.05 -7.78 -1.11
CA ALA A 69 1.95 -6.94 -0.65
C ALA A 69 0.66 -7.72 -0.43
N ILE A 70 0.32 -8.63 -1.34
CA ILE A 70 -0.83 -9.56 -1.20
C ILE A 70 -0.65 -10.45 0.04
N LYS A 71 0.55 -11.00 0.24
CA LYS A 71 0.86 -11.82 1.42
C LYS A 71 0.71 -11.04 2.73
N GLU A 72 1.09 -9.77 2.72
CA GLU A 72 0.93 -8.86 3.86
C GLU A 72 -0.48 -8.24 3.97
N GLY A 73 -1.37 -8.49 3.01
CA GLY A 73 -2.73 -7.93 3.02
C GLY A 73 -2.77 -6.41 2.86
N ILE A 74 -1.75 -5.80 2.28
CA ILE A 74 -1.66 -4.34 2.06
C ILE A 74 -1.54 -4.02 0.57
N PRO A 75 -1.97 -2.83 0.11
CA PRO A 75 -1.72 -2.41 -1.26
C PRO A 75 -0.22 -2.30 -1.53
N TYR A 76 0.22 -2.66 -2.74
CA TYR A 76 1.65 -2.65 -3.07
C TYR A 76 2.25 -1.23 -3.02
N GLN A 77 1.45 -0.17 -3.26
CA GLN A 77 1.92 1.21 -3.07
C GLN A 77 2.19 1.52 -1.59
N VAL A 78 1.37 1.00 -0.67
CA VAL A 78 1.59 1.16 0.77
C VAL A 78 2.86 0.42 1.18
N LEU A 79 3.09 -0.79 0.65
CA LEU A 79 4.33 -1.52 0.87
C LEU A 79 5.54 -0.72 0.37
N ILE A 80 5.52 -0.24 -0.88
CA ILE A 80 6.60 0.59 -1.46
C ILE A 80 6.86 1.83 -0.58
N ARG A 81 5.80 2.54 -0.20
CA ARG A 81 5.90 3.71 0.67
C ARG A 81 6.53 3.37 2.03
N SER A 82 6.14 2.23 2.61
CA SER A 82 6.65 1.78 3.91
C SER A 82 8.14 1.46 3.86
N VAL A 83 8.62 0.84 2.77
CA VAL A 83 10.03 0.50 2.58
C VAL A 83 10.87 1.76 2.44
N ILE A 84 10.41 2.72 1.64
CA ILE A 84 11.08 4.02 1.49
C ILE A 84 11.17 4.73 2.86
N HIS A 85 10.08 4.74 3.62
CA HIS A 85 10.05 5.36 4.94
C HIS A 85 11.03 4.70 5.91
N LYS A 86 10.99 3.37 6.05
CA LYS A 86 11.94 2.62 6.89
C LYS A 86 13.39 2.84 6.48
N TYR A 87 13.66 2.91 5.17
CA TYR A 87 14.99 3.16 4.64
C TYR A 87 15.52 4.55 5.03
N VAL A 88 14.68 5.58 4.90
CA VAL A 88 15.05 6.96 5.27
C VAL A 88 15.24 7.11 6.79
N GLU A 89 14.46 6.39 7.60
CA GLU A 89 14.60 6.40 9.06
C GLU A 89 15.77 5.55 9.59
N GLY A 90 16.49 4.83 8.71
CA GLY A 90 17.60 3.97 9.11
C GLY A 90 17.17 2.66 9.81
N ASN A 91 15.90 2.28 9.68
CA ASN A 91 15.27 1.13 10.35
C ASN A 91 15.20 -0.13 9.47
N LEU A 92 16.17 -0.32 8.55
CA LEU A 92 16.17 -1.44 7.59
C LEU A 92 17.09 -2.60 8.00
#